data_AF-A0A6N9BDI6-F1
#
_entry.id   AF-A0A6N9BDI6-F1
#
_cell.length_a   1.000
_cell.length_b   1.000
_cell.length_c   1.000
_cell.angle_alpha   90.00
_cell.angle_beta   90.00
_cell.angle_gamma   90.00
#
_symmetry.space_group_name_H-M   'P 1'
#
loop_
_entity.id
_entity.type
_entity.pdbx_description
1 polymer ?
#
loop_
_entity_poly.entity_id
_entity_poly.type
_entity_poly.pdbx_seq_one_letter_code
_entity_poly.pdbx_strand_id
1 'polypeptide(L)'
;MSTASPGGGPRRSRQLAHRPNFVVFCTDQQRADSLGCYGNALAQTPNLDALAARGLRFDDHLTPNQICSPSRGTMITGLYPRHHGMTTNGRTMHEGLPTLPGLLAQEGYRTHAVGKLHLQPIMADLPFGYPESVPFWQAGLGAG
;
A
#
# COMPACT_ATOMS: atom_id res chain seq x y z
N MET A 1 -7.66 63.31 -23.07
CA MET A 1 -8.59 62.19 -22.84
C MET A 1 -7.74 60.95 -22.58
N SER A 2 -7.67 60.54 -21.31
CA SER A 2 -6.81 59.46 -20.80
C SER A 2 -7.65 58.20 -20.63
N THR A 3 -7.26 57.08 -21.23
CA THR A 3 -7.91 55.79 -21.04
C THR A 3 -7.08 54.95 -20.06
N ALA A 4 -7.62 54.80 -18.84
CA ALA A 4 -7.00 54.02 -17.78
C ALA A 4 -7.02 52.52 -18.10
N SER A 5 -5.89 51.85 -17.86
CA SER A 5 -5.76 50.40 -17.91
C SER A 5 -6.57 49.71 -16.79
N PRO A 6 -7.15 48.52 -17.02
CA PRO A 6 -7.84 47.79 -15.97
C PRO A 6 -6.82 47.24 -14.96
N GLY A 7 -6.96 47.65 -13.70
CA GLY A 7 -6.15 47.20 -12.59
C GLY A 7 -6.26 45.69 -12.40
N GLY A 8 -5.14 44.99 -12.58
CA GLY A 8 -4.99 43.61 -12.15
C GLY A 8 -4.92 43.56 -10.63
N GLY A 9 -6.05 43.25 -9.99
CA GLY A 9 -6.06 42.90 -8.57
C GLY A 9 -5.10 41.72 -8.32
N PRO A 10 -4.55 41.59 -7.10
CA PRO A 10 -3.62 40.51 -6.79
C PRO A 10 -4.30 39.17 -7.08
N ARG A 11 -3.78 38.44 -8.08
CA ARG A 11 -4.12 37.04 -8.27
C ARG A 11 -3.77 36.36 -6.96
N ARG A 12 -4.77 35.96 -6.18
CA ARG A 12 -4.54 35.10 -5.01
C ARG A 12 -3.71 33.93 -5.51
N SER A 13 -2.44 33.87 -5.12
CA SER A 13 -1.63 32.69 -5.29
C SER A 13 -2.39 31.59 -4.56
N ARG A 14 -2.97 30.66 -5.32
CA ARG A 14 -3.46 29.42 -4.75
C ARG A 14 -2.21 28.78 -4.18
N GLN A 15 -1.98 28.88 -2.87
CA GLN A 15 -0.97 28.08 -2.20
C GLN A 15 -1.16 26.67 -2.74
N LEU A 16 -0.17 26.16 -3.47
CA LEU A 16 -0.18 24.77 -3.90
C LEU A 16 -0.29 23.98 -2.61
N ALA A 17 -1.47 23.44 -2.33
CA ALA A 17 -1.70 22.63 -1.14
C ALA A 17 -0.58 21.59 -1.11
N HIS A 18 0.24 21.63 -0.06
CA HIS A 18 1.41 20.78 0.06
C HIS A 18 0.95 19.32 -0.06
N ARG A 19 1.25 18.68 -1.19
CA ARG A 19 0.83 17.30 -1.48
C ARG A 19 1.69 16.37 -0.63
N PRO A 20 1.12 15.63 0.34
CA PRO A 20 1.92 14.78 1.22
C PRO A 20 2.43 13.56 0.47
N ASN A 21 3.60 13.04 0.87
CA ASN A 21 4.05 11.71 0.46
C ASN A 21 3.40 10.64 1.33
N PHE A 22 3.04 9.51 0.73
CA PHE A 22 2.50 8.35 1.44
C PHE A 22 3.54 7.23 1.46
N VAL A 23 3.90 6.77 2.65
CA VAL A 23 4.78 5.62 2.85
C VAL A 23 4.04 4.59 3.69
N VAL A 24 3.81 3.41 3.11
CA VAL A 24 3.09 2.31 3.78
C VAL A 24 4.10 1.23 4.13
N PHE A 25 4.33 1.03 5.42
CA PHE A 25 5.10 -0.10 5.93
C PHE A 25 4.13 -1.25 6.24
N CYS A 26 4.37 -2.41 5.64
CA CYS A 26 3.59 -3.62 5.86
C CYS A 26 4.52 -4.78 6.20
N THR A 27 4.41 -5.29 7.42
CA THR A 27 5.09 -6.50 7.88
C THR A 27 4.21 -7.72 7.59
N ASP A 28 4.84 -8.87 7.37
CA ASP A 28 4.12 -10.14 7.16
C ASP A 28 4.06 -10.92 8.48
N GLN A 29 2.90 -11.49 8.78
CA GLN A 29 2.67 -12.34 9.96
C GLN A 29 3.03 -11.69 11.32
N GLN A 30 2.86 -10.38 11.44
CA GLN A 30 3.09 -9.68 12.70
C GLN A 30 1.90 -9.89 13.66
N ARG A 31 2.19 -10.33 14.90
CA ARG A 31 1.19 -10.44 15.96
C ARG A 31 0.89 -9.03 16.53
N ALA A 32 -0.36 -8.78 16.92
CA ALA A 32 -0.75 -7.49 17.48
C ALA A 32 0.01 -7.14 18.77
N ASP A 33 0.33 -8.14 19.60
CA ASP A 33 1.04 -8.02 20.87
C ASP A 33 2.58 -8.14 20.74
N SER A 34 3.14 -8.04 19.54
CA SER A 34 4.58 -8.21 19.34
C SER A 34 5.41 -6.94 19.53
N LEU A 35 4.80 -5.78 19.78
CA LEU A 35 5.49 -4.49 19.88
C LEU A 35 5.41 -3.90 21.30
N GLY A 36 6.42 -3.13 21.69
CA GLY A 36 6.47 -2.40 22.95
C GLY A 36 5.29 -1.45 23.11
N CYS A 37 4.90 -0.73 22.06
CA CYS A 37 3.74 0.17 22.05
C CYS A 37 2.37 -0.52 22.21
N TYR A 38 2.32 -1.86 22.13
CA TYR A 38 1.14 -2.67 22.47
C TYR A 38 1.30 -3.41 23.81
N GLY A 39 2.26 -3.00 24.66
CA GLY A 39 2.44 -3.51 26.02
C GLY A 39 3.40 -4.69 26.16
N ASN A 40 4.11 -5.09 25.09
CA ASN A 40 5.08 -6.17 25.19
C ASN A 40 6.38 -5.71 25.86
N ALA A 41 6.57 -6.08 27.13
CA ALA A 41 7.72 -5.69 27.94
C ALA A 41 9.06 -6.29 27.49
N LEU A 42 9.05 -7.34 26.65
CA LEU A 42 10.26 -7.99 26.14
C LEU A 42 10.66 -7.45 24.76
N ALA A 43 9.73 -6.85 24.01
CA ALA A 43 9.98 -6.34 22.67
C ALA A 43 10.74 -5.01 22.72
N GLN A 44 11.91 -4.96 22.09
CA GLN A 44 12.66 -3.73 21.91
C GLN A 44 12.35 -3.12 20.52
N THR A 45 11.32 -2.29 20.45
CA THR A 45 10.83 -1.71 19.17
C THR A 45 10.85 -0.17 19.15
N PRO A 46 11.95 0.49 19.56
CA PRO A 46 11.95 1.93 19.86
C PRO A 46 11.52 2.81 18.67
N ASN A 47 11.83 2.43 17.44
CA ASN A 47 11.44 3.19 16.25
C ASN A 47 9.93 3.12 15.97
N LEU A 48 9.31 1.96 16.17
CA LEU A 48 7.87 1.77 16.00
C LEU A 48 7.11 2.39 17.18
N ASP A 49 7.68 2.31 18.38
CA ASP A 49 7.10 2.92 19.58
C ASP A 49 7.12 4.45 19.47
N ALA A 50 8.22 5.04 18.99
CA ALA A 50 8.30 6.47 18.70
C ALA A 50 7.34 6.91 17.59
N LEU A 51 7.14 6.06 16.56
CA LEU A 51 6.15 6.33 15.51
C LEU A 51 4.73 6.34 16.07
N ALA A 52 4.39 5.37 16.94
CA ALA A 52 3.09 5.30 17.59
C ALA A 52 2.86 6.50 18.53
N ALA A 53 3.88 6.92 19.29
CA ALA A 53 3.78 8.04 20.24
C ALA A 53 3.55 9.40 19.57
N ARG A 54 4.03 9.60 18.34
CA ARG A 54 3.85 10.84 17.56
C ARG A 54 2.67 10.80 16.58
N GLY A 55 1.94 9.69 16.54
CA GLY A 55 0.90 9.43 15.55
C GLY A 55 -0.40 8.92 16.18
N LEU A 56 -1.18 8.22 15.38
CA LEU A 56 -2.38 7.52 15.83
C LEU A 56 -2.11 6.02 15.84
N ARG A 57 -2.47 5.36 16.94
CA ARG A 57 -2.39 3.90 17.13
C ARG A 57 -3.80 3.37 17.33
N PHE A 58 -4.11 2.24 16.69
CA PHE A 58 -5.42 1.59 16.79
C PHE A 58 -5.29 0.35 17.67
N ASP A 59 -6.07 0.26 18.74
CA ASP A 59 -6.10 -0.92 19.60
C ASP A 59 -6.87 -2.09 18.94
N ASP A 60 -7.91 -1.77 18.15
CA ASP A 60 -8.78 -2.74 17.48
C ASP A 60 -8.68 -2.66 15.94
N HIS A 61 -7.52 -3.04 15.40
CA HIS A 61 -7.32 -3.17 13.94
C HIS A 61 -7.31 -4.64 13.50
N LEU A 62 -8.37 -5.06 12.82
CA LEU A 62 -8.57 -6.46 12.42
C LEU A 62 -8.34 -6.67 10.92
N THR A 63 -7.61 -7.73 10.58
CA THR A 63 -7.49 -8.16 9.18
C THR A 63 -8.79 -8.84 8.73
N PRO A 64 -9.35 -8.46 7.57
CA PRO A 64 -10.54 -9.13 7.03
C PRO A 64 -10.28 -10.57 6.55
N ASN A 65 -9.01 -10.98 6.46
CA ASN A 65 -8.61 -12.36 6.19
C ASN A 65 -7.20 -12.63 6.75
N GLN A 66 -6.99 -13.78 7.40
CA GLN A 66 -5.70 -14.17 8.00
C GLN A 66 -4.68 -14.72 7.00
N ILE A 67 -5.00 -14.77 5.71
CA ILE A 67 -4.13 -15.29 4.63
C ILE A 67 -3.49 -14.12 3.86
N CYS A 68 -2.22 -14.27 3.47
CA CYS A 68 -1.41 -13.21 2.85
C CYS A 68 -2.06 -12.53 1.63
N SER A 69 -2.35 -13.27 0.55
CA SER A 69 -2.89 -12.68 -0.69
C SER A 69 -4.25 -12.00 -0.49
N PRO A 70 -5.24 -12.64 0.16
CA PRO A 70 -6.53 -11.99 0.43
C PRO A 70 -6.40 -10.72 1.28
N SER A 71 -5.61 -10.75 2.35
CA SER A 71 -5.38 -9.59 3.22
C SER A 71 -4.78 -8.41 2.46
N ARG A 72 -3.75 -8.67 1.63
CA ARG A 72 -3.09 -7.65 0.81
C ARG A 72 -4.00 -7.15 -0.31
N GLY A 73 -4.81 -8.01 -0.90
CA GLY A 73 -5.85 -7.63 -1.86
C GLY A 73 -6.84 -6.64 -1.24
N THR A 74 -7.28 -6.89 0.00
CA THR A 74 -8.13 -5.94 0.73
C THR A 74 -7.40 -4.64 1.02
N MET A 75 -6.14 -4.68 1.46
CA MET A 75 -5.34 -3.49 1.76
C MET A 75 -5.23 -2.54 0.54
N ILE A 76 -5.03 -3.09 -0.67
CA ILE A 76 -4.83 -2.25 -1.86
C ILE A 76 -6.13 -1.86 -2.56
N THR A 77 -7.23 -2.59 -2.40
CA THR A 77 -8.50 -2.29 -3.07
C THR A 77 -9.51 -1.60 -2.16
N GLY A 78 -9.38 -1.74 -0.84
CA GLY A 78 -10.41 -1.37 0.13
C GLY A 78 -11.63 -2.29 0.11
N LEU A 79 -11.58 -3.41 -0.61
CA LEU A 79 -12.71 -4.34 -0.77
C LEU A 79 -12.50 -5.61 0.05
N TYR A 80 -13.59 -6.28 0.45
CA TYR A 80 -13.51 -7.61 1.05
C TYR A 80 -13.04 -8.68 0.04
N PRO A 81 -12.44 -9.80 0.51
CA PRO A 81 -11.96 -10.90 -0.34
C PRO A 81 -12.90 -11.38 -1.43
N ARG A 82 -14.19 -11.50 -1.09
CA ARG A 82 -15.23 -11.92 -2.02
C ARG A 82 -15.45 -10.97 -3.21
N HIS A 83 -15.14 -9.67 -3.04
CA HIS A 83 -15.35 -8.65 -4.07
C HIS A 83 -14.12 -8.49 -4.97
N HIS A 84 -12.92 -8.62 -4.42
CA HIS A 84 -11.70 -8.56 -5.22
C HIS A 84 -11.22 -9.93 -5.76
N GLY A 85 -11.86 -11.04 -5.39
CA GLY A 85 -11.64 -12.36 -5.98
C GLY A 85 -10.49 -13.17 -5.37
N MET A 86 -9.57 -12.53 -4.65
CA MET A 86 -8.49 -13.21 -3.94
C MET A 86 -9.01 -13.76 -2.61
N THR A 87 -9.59 -14.96 -2.63
CA THR A 87 -10.12 -15.64 -1.43
C THR A 87 -9.13 -16.60 -0.77
N THR A 88 -8.12 -17.05 -1.52
CA THR A 88 -7.01 -17.88 -1.04
C THR A 88 -5.71 -17.41 -1.71
N ASN A 89 -4.56 -17.87 -1.21
CA ASN A 89 -3.30 -17.70 -1.94
C ASN A 89 -3.36 -18.39 -3.32
N GLY A 90 -2.66 -17.83 -4.30
CA GLY A 90 -2.61 -18.36 -5.67
C GLY A 90 -3.81 -17.99 -6.56
N ARG A 91 -4.85 -17.33 -6.03
CA ARG A 91 -5.92 -16.75 -6.86
C ARG A 91 -5.58 -15.31 -7.26
N THR A 92 -5.76 -15.01 -8.54
CA THR A 92 -5.59 -13.66 -9.08
C THR A 92 -6.76 -12.77 -8.65
N MET A 93 -6.46 -11.49 -8.46
CA MET A 93 -7.48 -10.45 -8.29
C MET A 93 -8.34 -10.31 -9.55
N HIS A 94 -9.61 -9.94 -9.41
CA HIS A 94 -10.43 -9.59 -10.58
C HIS A 94 -9.83 -8.39 -11.32
N GLU A 95 -9.90 -8.42 -12.64
CA GLU A 95 -9.37 -7.35 -13.50
C GLU A 95 -10.19 -6.07 -13.40
N GLY A 96 -9.55 -4.93 -13.70
CA GLY A 96 -10.21 -3.62 -13.77
C GLY A 96 -10.60 -3.02 -12.42
N LEU A 97 -10.27 -3.65 -11.29
CA LEU A 97 -10.57 -3.09 -9.98
C LEU A 97 -9.70 -1.88 -9.66
N PRO A 98 -10.26 -0.81 -9.08
CA PRO A 98 -9.46 0.31 -8.60
C PRO A 98 -8.57 -0.15 -7.45
N THR A 99 -7.32 0.32 -7.46
CA THR A 99 -6.36 0.10 -6.38
C THR A 99 -5.90 1.44 -5.82
N LEU A 100 -5.59 1.51 -4.53
CA LEU A 100 -5.02 2.69 -3.88
C LEU A 100 -3.83 3.27 -4.66
N PRO A 101 -2.79 2.50 -5.07
CA PRO A 101 -1.73 3.04 -5.91
C PRO A 101 -2.25 3.50 -7.28
N GLY A 102 -3.18 2.79 -7.91
CA GLY A 102 -3.77 3.21 -9.19
C GLY A 102 -4.50 4.54 -9.10
N LEU A 103 -5.30 4.74 -8.04
CA LEU A 103 -6.03 5.98 -7.78
C LEU A 103 -5.06 7.14 -7.47
N LEU A 104 -4.03 6.90 -6.65
CA LEU A 104 -2.99 7.90 -6.39
C LEU A 104 -2.24 8.29 -7.69
N ALA A 105 -1.94 7.33 -8.55
CA ALA A 105 -1.30 7.59 -9.84
C ALA A 105 -2.17 8.44 -10.78
N GLN A 106 -3.49 8.21 -10.80
CA GLN A 106 -4.45 9.05 -11.54
C GLN A 106 -4.45 10.50 -11.05
N GLU A 107 -4.23 10.71 -9.75
CA GLU A 107 -4.05 12.05 -9.16
C GLU A 107 -2.64 12.63 -9.40
N GLY A 108 -1.74 11.92 -10.10
CA GLY A 108 -0.40 12.40 -10.41
C GLY A 108 0.65 12.14 -9.32
N TYR A 109 0.39 11.19 -8.42
CA TYR A 109 1.43 10.64 -7.54
C TYR A 109 2.30 9.63 -8.29
N ARG A 110 3.58 9.58 -7.95
CA ARG A 110 4.44 8.47 -8.33
C ARG A 110 4.25 7.33 -7.34
N THR A 111 3.86 6.17 -7.84
CA THR A 111 3.62 4.99 -7.00
C THR A 111 4.65 3.92 -7.28
N HIS A 112 5.29 3.43 -6.20
CA HIS A 112 6.30 2.39 -6.26
C HIS A 112 6.02 1.39 -5.12
N ALA A 113 6.38 0.14 -5.33
CA ALA A 113 6.30 -0.91 -4.33
C ALA A 113 7.64 -1.65 -4.26
N VAL A 114 8.07 -1.98 -3.06
CA VAL A 114 9.33 -2.70 -2.79
C VAL A 114 9.05 -3.78 -1.77
N GLY A 115 9.46 -5.01 -2.06
CA GLY A 115 9.26 -6.19 -1.20
C GLY A 115 8.13 -7.10 -1.68
N LYS A 116 7.50 -7.82 -0.74
CA LYS A 116 6.49 -8.86 -1.00
C LYS A 116 5.09 -8.25 -1.12
N LEU A 117 4.40 -8.50 -2.22
CA LEU A 117 3.04 -8.00 -2.47
C LEU A 117 1.99 -9.12 -2.48
N HIS A 118 2.39 -10.33 -2.85
CA HIS A 118 1.55 -11.52 -2.92
C HIS A 118 0.26 -11.31 -3.74
N LEU A 119 0.36 -10.50 -4.81
CA LEU A 119 -0.74 -10.12 -5.70
C LEU A 119 -0.76 -10.96 -6.98
N GLN A 120 0.31 -11.71 -7.24
CA GLN A 120 0.45 -12.53 -8.43
C GLN A 120 0.16 -14.01 -8.10
N PRO A 121 -0.33 -14.78 -9.07
CA PRO A 121 -0.54 -16.21 -8.91
C PRO A 121 0.80 -16.95 -8.74
N ILE A 122 0.92 -17.70 -7.65
CA ILE A 122 2.11 -18.49 -7.30
C ILE A 122 2.42 -19.58 -8.34
N MET A 123 1.39 -20.07 -9.03
CA MET A 123 1.50 -21.17 -10.02
C MET A 123 1.49 -20.68 -11.47
N ALA A 124 1.66 -19.39 -11.73
CA ALA A 124 1.77 -18.92 -13.11
C ALA A 124 3.01 -19.48 -13.81
N ASP A 125 2.83 -19.84 -15.07
CA ASP A 125 3.91 -20.31 -15.92
C ASP A 125 4.95 -19.22 -16.18
N LEU A 126 6.18 -19.64 -16.50
CA LEU A 126 7.31 -18.76 -16.81
C LEU A 126 7.04 -17.64 -17.81
N PRO A 127 6.25 -17.81 -18.89
CA PRO A 127 5.99 -16.76 -19.87
C PRO A 127 5.31 -15.51 -19.29
N PHE A 128 4.63 -15.62 -18.15
CA PHE A 128 4.02 -14.46 -17.48
C PHE A 128 5.03 -13.60 -16.72
N GLY A 129 6.23 -14.11 -16.46
CA GLY A 129 7.33 -13.36 -15.84
C GLY A 129 7.02 -12.85 -14.43
N TYR A 130 6.10 -13.49 -13.70
CA TYR A 130 5.68 -13.07 -12.37
C TYR A 130 6.75 -13.40 -11.32
N PRO A 131 7.37 -12.37 -10.68
CA PRO A 131 8.42 -12.59 -9.68
C PRO A 131 7.97 -13.35 -8.44
N GLU A 132 6.65 -13.50 -8.21
CA GLU A 132 6.10 -14.24 -7.08
C GLU A 132 5.75 -15.70 -7.43
N SER A 133 5.96 -16.13 -8.68
CA SER A 133 5.62 -17.49 -9.12
C SER A 133 6.74 -18.50 -8.83
N VAL A 134 6.35 -19.74 -8.46
CA VAL A 134 7.29 -20.86 -8.22
C VAL A 134 8.14 -21.14 -9.46
N PRO A 135 7.58 -21.21 -10.69
CA PRO A 135 8.38 -21.40 -11.89
C PRO A 135 9.45 -20.31 -12.08
N PHE A 136 9.14 -19.04 -11.80
CA PHE A 136 10.10 -17.93 -11.91
C PHE A 136 11.34 -18.13 -11.02
N TRP A 137 11.15 -18.55 -9.76
CA TRP A 137 12.25 -18.83 -8.84
C TRP A 137 13.00 -20.12 -9.19
N GLN A 138 12.30 -21.17 -9.62
CA GLN A 138 12.93 -22.41 -10.09
C GLN A 138 13.81 -22.18 -11.33
N ALA A 139 13.48 -21.21 -12.17
CA ALA A 139 14.30 -20.80 -13.31
C ALA A 139 15.49 -19.89 -12.94
N GLY A 140 15.68 -19.56 -11.66
CA GLY A 140 16.80 -18.74 -11.19
C GLY A 140 16.70 -17.25 -11.51
N LEU A 141 15.52 -16.75 -11.93
CA LEU A 141 15.33 -15.37 -12.40
C LEU A 141 15.23 -14.32 -11.26
N GLY A 142 15.10 -14.76 -10.01
CA GLY A 142 14.96 -13.86 -8.85
C GLY A 142 16.24 -13.54 -8.08
N ALA A 143 17.40 -14.01 -8.55
CA ALA A 143 18.70 -13.83 -7.89
C ALA A 143 19.55 -12.64 -8.43
N GLY A 144 18.94 -11.74 -9.21
CA GLY A 144 19.60 -10.59 -9.84
C GLY A 144 19.36 -9.27 -9.14
#